data_AF-A0A6J2X2Z4-F1
#
_entry.id   AF-A0A6J2X2Z4-F1
#
_cell.length_a   1.000
_cell.length_b   1.000
_cell.length_c   1.000
_cell.angle_alpha   90.00
_cell.angle_beta   90.00
_cell.angle_gamma   90.00
#
_symmetry.space_group_name_H-M   'P 1'
#
loop_
_entity.id
_entity.type
_entity.pdbx_description
1 polymer ?
#
loop_
_entity_poly.entity_id
_entity_poly.type
_entity_poly.pdbx_seq_one_letter_code
_entity_poly.pdbx_strand_id
1 'polypeptide(L)'
;MTSYRTQIVRIWNDTYPHNPKTSQQLSGQIRSVLNRKVFSQAELQALKEEVTPHKEPHSAIQEVVEESAEDKRETVTTLLTEDENVPAVNELHSQFEENCLKYEGIPLQLRDKIPKIKYNVKTLQTVRLVNNILAQKLPSSSNLEETCHLIYSAAITVCNATGCSTSHRISREIKTDSNPPWKRRLESKIMKLREVIGPINSYAQNPAGSSVRLRHRVNNMAKAHDLNINEPAYQQNLRTLLENLKQKISALGAKLRRYNKRVKRYKQNRDFQLNQKLFYRNLATDSQQQQEKPPEKAHMMEYWSEIWSQEENHNKDAYWLRNEEQRNQGIPEMERIIVTAELV
;
A
#
# COMPACT_ATOMS: atom_id res chain seq x y z
N MET A 1 -7.10 4.68 -40.03
CA MET A 1 -6.30 3.51 -39.57
C MET A 1 -4.84 3.90 -39.65
N THR A 2 -4.11 3.91 -38.53
CA THR A 2 -2.80 4.55 -38.40
C THR A 2 -1.73 3.87 -39.28
N SER A 3 -1.17 4.60 -40.25
CA SER A 3 -0.17 4.15 -41.25
C SER A 3 1.00 3.31 -40.67
N TYR A 4 1.36 3.61 -39.41
CA TYR A 4 2.37 2.86 -38.65
C TYR A 4 2.07 1.37 -38.49
N ARG A 5 0.81 0.99 -38.25
CA ARG A 5 0.44 -0.41 -37.99
C ARG A 5 0.53 -1.28 -39.24
N THR A 6 0.21 -0.71 -40.40
CA THR A 6 0.35 -1.38 -41.69
C THR A 6 1.81 -1.58 -42.07
N GLN A 7 2.67 -0.61 -41.73
CA GLN A 7 4.11 -0.72 -41.99
C GLN A 7 4.79 -1.82 -41.16
N ILE A 8 4.46 -1.95 -39.87
CA ILE A 8 5.03 -3.02 -39.02
C ILE A 8 4.63 -4.41 -39.51
N VAL A 9 3.36 -4.60 -39.89
CA VAL A 9 2.87 -5.89 -40.39
C VAL A 9 3.61 -6.30 -41.66
N ARG A 10 3.83 -5.34 -42.57
CA ARG A 10 4.58 -5.57 -43.79
C ARG A 10 6.01 -6.02 -43.48
N ILE A 11 6.74 -5.24 -42.68
CA ILE A 11 8.12 -5.56 -42.29
C ILE A 11 8.19 -6.94 -41.61
N TRP A 12 7.24 -7.26 -40.73
CA TRP A 12 7.19 -8.54 -40.03
C TRP A 12 7.00 -9.72 -40.99
N ASN A 13 6.05 -9.62 -41.92
CA ASN A 13 5.78 -10.69 -42.87
C ASN A 13 6.91 -10.85 -43.90
N ASP A 14 7.61 -9.75 -44.23
CA ASP A 14 8.77 -9.77 -45.12
C ASP A 14 9.99 -10.43 -44.44
N THR A 15 10.20 -10.17 -43.13
CA THR A 15 11.34 -10.74 -42.37
C THR A 15 11.09 -12.14 -41.85
N TYR A 16 9.83 -12.51 -41.58
CA TYR A 16 9.46 -13.84 -41.07
C TYR A 16 8.33 -14.46 -41.90
N PRO A 17 8.60 -14.91 -43.13
CA PRO A 17 7.59 -15.45 -44.04
C PRO A 17 6.89 -16.70 -43.49
N HIS A 18 7.58 -17.46 -42.63
CA HIS A 18 7.06 -18.69 -42.03
C HIS A 18 6.08 -18.46 -40.88
N ASN A 19 5.90 -17.22 -40.39
CA ASN A 19 4.96 -16.90 -39.30
C ASN A 19 4.28 -15.54 -39.52
N PRO A 20 3.34 -15.46 -40.48
CA PRO A 20 2.62 -14.24 -40.76
C PRO A 20 1.70 -13.87 -39.60
N LYS A 21 1.68 -12.59 -39.22
CA LYS A 21 0.85 -12.09 -38.12
C LYS A 21 -0.02 -10.93 -38.55
N THR A 22 -1.22 -10.86 -37.96
CA THR A 22 -2.15 -9.75 -38.18
C THR A 22 -1.74 -8.52 -37.36
N SER A 23 -2.11 -7.32 -37.82
CA SER A 23 -1.88 -6.04 -37.14
C SER A 23 -2.30 -6.06 -35.67
N GLN A 24 -3.43 -6.70 -35.37
CA GLN A 24 -3.96 -6.80 -34.02
C GLN A 24 -3.11 -7.70 -33.13
N GLN A 25 -2.60 -8.83 -33.64
CA GLN A 25 -1.74 -9.76 -32.91
C GLN A 25 -0.39 -9.14 -32.59
N LEU A 26 0.23 -8.45 -33.56
CA LEU A 26 1.49 -7.72 -33.36
C LEU A 26 1.33 -6.59 -32.35
N SER A 27 0.25 -5.81 -32.44
CA SER A 27 -0.02 -4.75 -31.47
C SER A 27 -0.23 -5.29 -30.05
N GLY A 28 -0.88 -6.44 -29.92
CA GLY A 28 -1.09 -7.14 -28.65
C GLY A 28 0.23 -7.64 -28.06
N GLN A 29 1.11 -8.21 -28.89
CA GLN A 29 2.43 -8.66 -28.47
C GLN A 29 3.32 -7.49 -28.06
N ILE A 30 3.36 -6.39 -28.82
CA ILE A 30 4.11 -5.18 -28.46
C ILE A 30 3.62 -4.64 -27.11
N ARG A 31 2.31 -4.52 -26.90
CA ARG A 31 1.76 -4.10 -25.60
C ARG A 31 2.12 -5.07 -24.48
N SER A 32 2.11 -6.37 -24.73
CA SER A 32 2.49 -7.38 -23.74
C SER A 32 3.95 -7.24 -23.34
N VAL A 33 4.85 -7.03 -24.30
CA VAL A 33 6.28 -6.82 -24.10
C VAL A 33 6.54 -5.55 -23.30
N LEU A 34 5.89 -4.43 -23.66
CA LEU A 34 6.00 -3.15 -22.95
C LEU A 34 5.46 -3.25 -21.52
N ASN A 35 4.29 -3.85 -21.33
CA ASN A 35 3.67 -3.97 -20.00
C ASN A 35 4.44 -4.92 -19.08
N ARG A 36 5.11 -5.93 -19.63
CA ARG A 36 5.94 -6.87 -18.87
C ARG A 36 7.35 -6.34 -18.60
N LYS A 37 7.72 -5.17 -19.14
CA LYS A 37 9.06 -4.57 -19.03
C LYS A 37 10.16 -5.59 -19.36
N VAL A 38 9.96 -6.33 -20.45
CA VAL A 38 10.92 -7.38 -20.87
C VAL A 38 12.27 -6.77 -21.22
N PHE A 39 12.27 -5.52 -21.71
CA PHE A 39 13.47 -4.73 -21.96
C PHE A 39 13.57 -3.60 -20.93
N SER A 40 14.78 -3.36 -20.43
CA SER A 40 15.12 -2.18 -19.62
C SER A 40 14.98 -0.89 -20.43
N GLN A 41 14.74 0.23 -19.77
CA GLN A 41 14.64 1.54 -20.44
C GLN A 41 15.93 1.90 -21.20
N ALA A 42 17.09 1.49 -20.67
CA ALA A 42 18.39 1.68 -21.31
C ALA A 42 18.56 0.81 -22.58
N GLU A 43 18.05 -0.42 -22.56
CA GLU A 43 18.08 -1.32 -23.73
C GLU A 43 17.16 -0.81 -24.84
N LEU A 44 16.00 -0.25 -24.50
CA LEU A 44 15.11 0.37 -25.47
C LEU A 44 15.71 1.63 -26.10
N GLN A 45 16.50 2.41 -25.35
CA GLN A 45 17.23 3.56 -25.86
C GLN A 45 18.35 3.13 -26.80
N ALA A 46 19.16 2.13 -26.41
CA ALA A 46 20.20 1.57 -27.26
C ALA A 46 19.63 1.01 -28.58
N LEU A 47 18.52 0.28 -28.53
CA LEU A 47 17.83 -0.23 -29.73
C LEU A 47 17.28 0.90 -30.61
N LYS A 48 16.85 2.01 -30.00
CA LYS A 48 16.37 3.19 -30.75
C LYS A 48 17.52 3.89 -31.47
N GLU A 49 18.69 3.97 -30.82
CA GLU A 49 19.93 4.52 -31.39
C GLU A 49 20.50 3.61 -32.49
N GLU A 50 20.45 2.30 -32.31
CA GLU A 50 20.93 1.30 -33.28
C GLU A 50 20.08 1.24 -34.57
N VAL A 51 18.77 1.52 -34.46
CA VAL A 51 17.84 1.59 -35.61
C VAL A 51 17.90 2.94 -36.34
N THR A 52 18.66 3.91 -35.83
CA THR A 52 18.94 5.19 -36.51
C THR A 52 20.29 5.26 -37.24
N PRO A 53 20.65 4.37 -38.19
CA PRO A 53 21.67 4.69 -39.17
C PRO A 53 20.96 5.16 -40.46
N HIS A 54 21.19 6.43 -40.83
CA HIS A 54 20.84 7.06 -42.12
C HIS A 54 19.36 7.39 -42.37
N LYS A 55 18.87 8.46 -41.72
CA LYS A 55 17.89 9.36 -42.34
C LYS A 55 18.39 10.79 -42.26
N GLU A 56 18.79 11.34 -43.40
CA GLU A 56 18.86 12.78 -43.62
C GLU A 56 17.46 13.43 -43.50
N PRO A 57 17.39 14.75 -43.24
CA PRO A 57 16.35 15.34 -42.42
C PRO A 57 15.11 15.66 -43.26
N HIS A 58 14.02 14.94 -43.03
CA HIS A 58 12.70 15.45 -43.38
C HIS A 58 11.74 15.36 -42.20
N SER A 59 11.32 16.57 -41.81
CA SER A 59 10.31 16.94 -40.82
C SER A 59 10.68 16.67 -39.36
N ALA A 60 11.19 17.74 -38.74
CA ALA A 60 11.17 17.97 -37.32
C ALA A 60 9.82 17.55 -36.71
N ILE A 61 9.85 16.58 -35.81
CA ILE A 61 8.92 16.49 -34.70
C ILE A 61 9.77 16.83 -33.49
N GLN A 62 9.73 18.10 -33.11
CA GLN A 62 10.37 18.62 -31.92
C GLN A 62 9.94 17.79 -30.71
N GLU A 63 10.95 17.31 -30.02
CA GLU A 63 10.93 17.10 -28.58
C GLU A 63 10.60 18.46 -27.94
N VAL A 64 9.38 18.61 -27.45
CA VAL A 64 9.03 19.73 -26.57
C VAL A 64 8.77 19.13 -25.18
N VAL A 65 9.81 19.21 -24.37
CA VAL A 65 9.68 19.45 -22.94
C VAL A 65 9.15 20.89 -22.82
N GLU A 66 7.89 21.07 -22.46
CA GLU A 66 7.38 22.37 -21.97
C GLU A 66 6.52 22.16 -20.73
N GLU A 67 7.17 22.44 -19.61
CA GLU A 67 6.62 23.28 -18.57
C GLU A 67 6.41 24.68 -19.15
N SER A 68 5.18 25.06 -19.48
CA SER A 68 4.67 26.43 -19.31
C SER A 68 3.17 26.46 -19.54
N ALA A 69 2.51 27.24 -18.69
CA ALA A 69 1.13 27.64 -18.82
C ALA A 69 0.95 28.58 -20.03
N GLU A 70 -0.32 28.77 -20.42
CA GLU A 70 -0.80 29.90 -21.24
C GLU A 70 -0.49 29.87 -22.74
N ASP A 71 -1.12 28.99 -23.53
CA ASP A 71 -1.55 29.40 -24.89
C ASP A 71 -2.59 28.50 -25.60
N LYS A 72 -3.80 28.39 -25.04
CA LYS A 72 -4.95 27.74 -25.74
C LYS A 72 -6.27 28.50 -25.58
N ARG A 73 -6.21 29.83 -25.45
CA ARG A 73 -7.42 30.64 -25.22
C ARG A 73 -8.09 31.22 -26.46
N GLU A 74 -7.49 31.17 -27.65
CA GLU A 74 -8.04 31.93 -28.78
C GLU A 74 -8.09 31.16 -30.10
N THR A 75 -8.95 30.15 -30.22
CA THR A 75 -9.49 29.71 -31.53
C THR A 75 -10.75 28.85 -31.34
N VAL A 76 -11.77 29.39 -30.67
CA VAL A 76 -13.17 28.90 -30.82
C VAL A 76 -14.10 30.11 -30.73
N THR A 77 -13.87 31.08 -31.61
CA THR A 77 -14.87 32.07 -32.00
C THR A 77 -15.56 31.50 -33.24
N THR A 78 -16.89 31.65 -33.30
CA THR A 78 -17.82 31.13 -34.33
C THR A 78 -18.08 29.62 -34.31
N LEU A 79 -19.16 29.24 -33.60
CA LEU A 79 -20.32 28.47 -34.08
C LEU A 79 -21.18 28.12 -32.85
N LEU A 80 -22.09 29.04 -32.50
CA LEU A 80 -23.15 28.77 -31.54
C LEU A 80 -24.30 28.13 -32.30
N THR A 81 -24.44 26.82 -32.20
CA THR A 81 -25.74 26.17 -32.33
C THR A 81 -26.38 26.15 -30.95
N GLU A 82 -27.59 26.69 -30.88
CA GLU A 82 -28.47 26.67 -29.70
C GLU A 82 -28.78 25.22 -29.34
N ASP A 83 -28.08 24.68 -28.33
CA ASP A 83 -28.44 23.43 -27.68
C ASP A 83 -29.55 23.74 -26.67
N GLU A 84 -30.76 23.19 -26.87
CA GLU A 84 -31.99 23.35 -26.06
C GLU A 84 -31.90 22.88 -24.59
N ASN A 85 -30.72 22.72 -24.00
CA ASN A 85 -30.58 22.10 -22.68
C ASN A 85 -29.45 22.70 -21.83
N VAL A 86 -29.17 23.99 -22.00
CA VAL A 86 -28.38 24.81 -21.06
C VAL A 86 -29.36 25.54 -20.14
N PRO A 87 -29.23 25.45 -18.81
CA PRO A 87 -30.10 26.18 -17.90
C PRO A 87 -30.10 27.68 -18.21
N ALA A 88 -31.26 28.32 -18.16
CA ALA A 88 -31.37 29.75 -18.44
C ALA A 88 -30.46 30.54 -17.48
N VAL A 89 -29.85 31.63 -17.98
CA VAL A 89 -28.88 32.45 -17.20
C VAL A 89 -29.47 32.91 -15.86
N ASN A 90 -30.77 33.23 -15.84
CA ASN A 90 -31.49 33.63 -14.63
C ASN A 90 -31.61 32.49 -13.61
N GLU A 91 -31.82 31.25 -14.08
CA GLU A 91 -31.89 30.07 -13.22
C GLU A 91 -30.53 29.79 -12.55
N LEU A 92 -29.43 29.95 -13.28
CA LEU A 92 -28.08 29.85 -12.73
C LEU A 92 -27.78 30.94 -11.70
N HIS A 93 -28.30 32.15 -11.90
CA HIS A 93 -28.15 33.24 -10.93
C HIS A 93 -28.93 32.94 -9.64
N SER A 94 -30.17 32.46 -9.73
CA SER A 94 -30.95 32.05 -8.57
C SER A 94 -30.30 30.89 -7.82
N GLN A 95 -29.80 29.87 -8.52
CA GLN A 95 -29.06 28.76 -7.91
C GLN A 95 -27.76 29.25 -7.23
N PHE A 96 -27.10 30.26 -7.79
CA PHE A 96 -25.91 30.85 -7.18
C PHE A 96 -26.21 31.53 -5.86
N GLU A 97 -27.23 32.38 -5.83
CA GLU A 97 -27.65 33.05 -4.60
C GLU A 97 -28.13 32.05 -3.53
N GLU A 98 -28.88 31.03 -3.92
CA GLU A 98 -29.29 29.95 -3.02
C GLU A 98 -28.09 29.23 -2.40
N ASN A 99 -27.09 28.89 -3.20
CA ASN A 99 -25.88 28.22 -2.69
C ASN A 99 -25.02 29.15 -1.82
N CYS A 100 -24.99 30.46 -2.12
CA CYS A 100 -24.35 31.44 -1.25
C CYS A 100 -25.01 31.44 0.14
N LEU A 101 -26.34 31.54 0.21
CA LEU A 101 -27.07 31.49 1.48
C LEU A 101 -26.87 30.15 2.21
N LYS A 102 -26.90 29.04 1.49
CA LYS A 102 -26.77 27.69 2.07
C LYS A 102 -25.43 27.44 2.76
N TYR A 103 -24.35 27.99 2.21
CA TYR A 103 -22.99 27.77 2.72
C TYR A 103 -22.44 28.99 3.48
N GLU A 104 -23.29 29.97 3.79
CA GLU A 104 -22.95 31.13 4.61
C GLU A 104 -22.66 30.68 6.05
N GLY A 105 -21.58 31.20 6.65
CA GLY A 105 -21.16 30.82 8.02
C GLY A 105 -20.58 29.41 8.18
N ILE A 106 -20.57 28.57 7.13
CA ILE A 106 -19.94 27.25 7.19
C ILE A 106 -18.45 27.37 6.82
N PRO A 107 -17.51 27.00 7.72
CA PRO A 107 -16.09 27.03 7.41
C PRO A 107 -15.74 26.01 6.32
N LEU A 108 -14.78 26.36 5.45
CA LEU A 108 -14.41 25.56 4.24
C LEU A 108 -14.11 24.09 4.53
N GLN A 109 -13.58 23.78 5.71
CA GLN A 109 -13.19 22.42 6.13
C GLN A 109 -14.39 21.49 6.34
N LEU A 110 -15.55 22.05 6.66
CA LEU A 110 -16.79 21.31 6.92
C LEU A 110 -17.72 21.26 5.70
N ARG A 111 -17.36 21.93 4.59
CA ARG A 111 -18.15 21.94 3.36
C ARG A 111 -18.00 20.63 2.59
N ASP A 112 -19.02 20.32 1.78
CA ASP A 112 -19.02 19.14 0.93
C ASP A 112 -17.86 19.19 -0.09
N LYS A 113 -17.32 18.02 -0.42
CA LYS A 113 -16.29 17.94 -1.47
C LYS A 113 -16.93 18.10 -2.85
N ILE A 114 -16.38 19.02 -3.64
CA ILE A 114 -16.79 19.25 -5.03
C ILE A 114 -16.46 18.00 -5.86
N PRO A 115 -17.46 17.36 -6.52
CA PRO A 115 -17.23 16.18 -7.34
C PRO A 115 -16.47 16.54 -8.62
N LYS A 116 -15.76 15.55 -9.19
CA LYS A 116 -15.09 15.73 -10.48
C LYS A 116 -16.13 15.77 -11.60
N ILE A 117 -16.26 16.93 -12.24
CA ILE A 117 -17.16 17.15 -13.39
C ILE A 117 -16.50 16.56 -14.66
N LYS A 118 -17.31 15.98 -15.55
CA LYS A 118 -16.85 15.50 -16.86
C LYS A 118 -16.60 16.69 -17.79
N TYR A 119 -15.56 16.62 -18.62
CA TYR A 119 -15.26 17.68 -19.57
C TYR A 119 -16.15 17.54 -20.83
N ASN A 120 -17.22 18.32 -20.90
CA ASN A 120 -18.17 18.37 -22.01
C ASN A 120 -18.45 19.82 -22.45
N VAL A 121 -18.94 20.03 -23.67
CA VAL A 121 -19.29 21.38 -24.19
C VAL A 121 -20.29 22.08 -23.26
N LYS A 122 -21.34 21.38 -22.83
CA LYS A 122 -22.34 21.89 -21.88
C LYS A 122 -21.71 22.37 -20.57
N THR A 123 -20.82 21.57 -19.98
CA THR A 123 -20.14 21.94 -18.73
C THR A 123 -19.26 23.18 -18.92
N LEU A 124 -18.66 23.34 -20.09
CA LEU A 124 -17.83 24.48 -20.41
C LEU A 124 -18.67 25.75 -20.62
N GLN A 125 -19.85 25.63 -21.25
CA GLN A 125 -20.82 26.72 -21.36
C GLN A 125 -21.36 27.13 -20.00
N THR A 126 -21.78 26.18 -19.14
CA THR A 126 -22.25 26.51 -17.79
C THR A 126 -21.16 27.15 -16.94
N VAL A 127 -19.90 26.69 -17.03
CA VAL A 127 -18.76 27.33 -16.36
C VAL A 127 -18.56 28.77 -16.85
N ARG A 128 -18.63 29.02 -18.16
CA ARG A 128 -18.51 30.38 -18.71
C ARG A 128 -19.62 31.29 -18.18
N LEU A 129 -20.87 30.83 -18.17
CA LEU A 129 -22.00 31.60 -17.66
C LEU A 129 -21.87 31.91 -16.17
N VAL A 130 -21.51 30.91 -15.34
CA VAL A 130 -21.33 31.11 -13.91
C VAL A 130 -20.11 31.99 -13.61
N ASN A 131 -19.01 31.89 -14.38
CA ASN A 131 -17.87 32.79 -14.23
C ASN A 131 -18.24 34.25 -14.52
N ASN A 132 -19.15 34.51 -15.47
CA ASN A 132 -19.65 35.86 -15.72
C ASN A 132 -20.47 36.38 -14.52
N ILE A 133 -21.31 35.55 -13.92
CA ILE A 133 -22.06 35.90 -12.69
C ILE A 133 -21.08 36.19 -11.54
N LEU A 134 -20.08 35.32 -11.36
CA LEU A 134 -19.06 35.47 -10.33
C LEU A 134 -18.23 36.74 -10.55
N ALA A 135 -17.86 37.07 -11.79
CA ALA A 135 -17.10 38.28 -12.12
C ALA A 135 -17.83 39.57 -11.74
N GLN A 136 -19.17 39.57 -11.71
CA GLN A 136 -19.96 40.72 -11.26
C GLN A 136 -19.97 40.87 -9.73
N LYS A 137 -19.90 39.75 -8.99
CA LYS A 137 -20.03 39.72 -7.52
C LYS A 137 -18.68 39.74 -6.79
N LEU A 138 -17.60 39.27 -7.43
CA LEU A 138 -16.26 39.19 -6.85
C LEU A 138 -15.67 40.54 -6.47
N PRO A 139 -15.84 41.65 -7.23
CA PRO A 139 -15.31 42.96 -6.82
C PRO A 139 -15.93 43.50 -5.53
N SER A 140 -17.09 42.98 -5.12
CA SER A 140 -17.77 43.37 -3.89
C SER A 140 -17.29 42.62 -2.64
N SER A 141 -16.45 41.59 -2.78
CA SER A 141 -15.91 40.87 -1.63
C SER A 141 -14.80 41.65 -0.95
N SER A 142 -14.87 41.75 0.38
CA SER A 142 -13.92 42.48 1.21
C SER A 142 -12.84 41.57 1.82
N ASN A 143 -13.15 40.28 2.01
CA ASN A 143 -12.29 39.33 2.71
C ASN A 143 -11.98 38.07 1.86
N LEU A 144 -10.83 37.43 2.12
CA LEU A 144 -10.44 36.16 1.50
C LEU A 144 -11.49 35.07 1.75
N GLU A 145 -12.06 35.03 2.95
CA GLU A 145 -13.10 34.06 3.29
C GLU A 145 -14.36 34.23 2.41
N GLU A 146 -14.75 35.48 2.15
CA GLU A 146 -15.85 35.82 1.24
C GLU A 146 -15.53 35.42 -0.21
N THR A 147 -14.31 35.68 -0.68
CA THR A 147 -13.89 35.25 -2.03
C THR A 147 -13.94 33.73 -2.18
N CYS A 148 -13.40 32.98 -1.21
CA CYS A 148 -13.43 31.53 -1.19
C CYS A 148 -14.87 31.01 -1.10
N HIS A 149 -15.74 31.70 -0.36
CA HIS A 149 -17.14 31.35 -0.28
C HIS A 149 -17.84 31.52 -1.63
N LEU A 150 -17.68 32.67 -2.31
CA LEU A 150 -18.25 32.92 -3.63
C LEU A 150 -17.75 31.91 -4.68
N ILE A 151 -16.44 31.61 -4.69
CA ILE A 151 -15.84 30.63 -5.60
C ILE A 151 -16.41 29.23 -5.35
N TYR A 152 -16.54 28.83 -4.08
CA TYR A 152 -17.12 27.55 -3.73
C TYR A 152 -18.59 27.47 -4.17
N SER A 153 -19.40 28.49 -3.89
CA SER A 153 -20.81 28.56 -4.28
C SER A 153 -20.96 28.48 -5.81
N ALA A 154 -20.10 29.16 -6.57
CA ALA A 154 -20.04 29.05 -8.03
C ALA A 154 -19.64 27.65 -8.53
N ALA A 155 -18.70 26.99 -7.85
CA ALA A 155 -18.34 25.62 -8.22
C ALA A 155 -19.50 24.64 -7.97
N ILE A 156 -20.26 24.84 -6.89
CA ILE A 156 -21.45 24.03 -6.58
C ILE A 156 -22.59 24.28 -7.56
N THR A 157 -22.85 25.52 -7.98
CA THR A 157 -23.87 25.78 -9.00
C THR A 157 -23.57 25.07 -10.30
N VAL A 158 -22.31 25.09 -10.77
CA VAL A 158 -21.90 24.34 -11.96
C VAL A 158 -22.11 22.84 -11.74
N CYS A 159 -21.78 22.31 -10.56
CA CYS A 159 -22.01 20.90 -10.24
C CYS A 159 -23.50 20.54 -10.30
N ASN A 160 -24.37 21.35 -9.70
CA ASN A 160 -25.81 21.14 -9.68
C ASN A 160 -26.41 21.25 -11.09
N ALA A 161 -26.06 22.30 -11.83
CA ALA A 161 -26.50 22.54 -13.20
C ALA A 161 -26.09 21.44 -14.19
N THR A 162 -24.96 20.77 -13.92
CA THR A 162 -24.46 19.66 -14.76
C THR A 162 -24.93 18.28 -14.28
N GLY A 163 -25.84 18.23 -13.29
CA GLY A 163 -26.38 16.99 -12.71
C GLY A 163 -25.38 16.22 -11.83
N CYS A 164 -24.25 16.83 -11.49
CA CYS A 164 -23.24 16.28 -10.59
C CYS A 164 -23.59 16.68 -9.14
N SER A 165 -24.53 15.97 -8.52
CA SER A 165 -24.90 16.27 -7.12
C SER A 165 -23.71 16.11 -6.17
N THR A 166 -23.47 17.12 -5.33
CA THR A 166 -22.71 16.99 -4.08
C THR A 166 -23.51 16.10 -3.13
N SER A 167 -23.50 14.79 -3.40
CA SER A 167 -23.94 13.83 -2.42
C SER A 167 -23.06 14.03 -1.19
N HIS A 168 -23.67 14.10 0.00
CA HIS A 168 -23.09 13.60 1.23
C HIS A 168 -22.66 12.14 0.97
N ARG A 169 -21.54 11.96 0.26
CA ARG A 169 -20.62 10.91 0.64
C ARG A 169 -20.12 11.38 1.99
N ILE A 170 -20.94 11.13 3.04
CA ILE A 170 -20.43 10.58 4.29
C ILE A 170 -19.35 9.67 3.78
N SER A 171 -18.11 10.10 4.01
CA SER A 171 -16.95 9.39 3.54
C SER A 171 -17.24 7.96 3.96
N ARG A 172 -17.63 7.10 3.01
CA ARG A 172 -17.50 5.69 3.23
C ARG A 172 -16.01 5.64 3.37
N GLU A 173 -15.53 5.70 4.61
CA GLU A 173 -14.17 5.39 4.95
C GLU A 173 -13.90 4.22 4.06
N ILE A 174 -13.07 4.44 3.05
CA ILE A 174 -12.69 3.36 2.18
C ILE A 174 -12.07 2.43 3.20
N LYS A 175 -12.77 1.33 3.54
CA LYS A 175 -12.32 0.34 4.52
C LYS A 175 -11.09 -0.30 3.88
N THR A 176 -9.99 0.44 3.90
CA THR A 176 -8.71 0.13 3.31
C THR A 176 -8.02 -0.96 4.12
N ASP A 177 -8.52 -1.21 5.34
CA ASP A 177 -8.11 -2.31 6.20
C ASP A 177 -8.81 -3.64 5.91
N SER A 178 -9.65 -3.72 4.87
CA SER A 178 -10.18 -5.02 4.47
C SER A 178 -9.03 -5.87 3.93
N ASN A 179 -8.59 -6.85 4.74
CA ASN A 179 -7.59 -7.87 4.45
C ASN A 179 -7.49 -8.13 2.95
N PRO A 180 -6.29 -8.21 2.35
CA PRO A 180 -6.18 -8.36 0.91
C PRO A 180 -6.95 -9.60 0.41
N PRO A 181 -7.51 -9.61 -0.81
CA PRO A 181 -8.38 -10.70 -1.28
C PRO A 181 -7.76 -12.10 -1.18
N TRP A 182 -6.44 -12.23 -1.31
CA TRP A 182 -5.75 -13.51 -1.13
C TRP A 182 -5.82 -14.01 0.32
N LYS A 183 -5.77 -13.12 1.32
CA LYS A 183 -5.80 -13.46 2.74
C LYS A 183 -7.19 -13.96 3.12
N ARG A 184 -8.23 -13.21 2.73
CA ARG A 184 -9.63 -13.63 2.86
C ARG A 184 -9.88 -15.00 2.24
N ARG A 185 -9.42 -15.24 1.01
CA ARG A 185 -9.57 -16.55 0.35
C ARG A 185 -8.91 -17.70 1.11
N LEU A 186 -7.72 -17.49 1.68
CA LEU A 186 -7.04 -18.53 2.48
C LEU A 186 -7.75 -18.77 3.81
N GLU A 187 -8.17 -17.71 4.50
CA GLU A 187 -8.94 -17.78 5.74
C GLU A 187 -10.27 -18.52 5.54
N SER A 188 -11.02 -18.18 4.49
CA SER A 188 -12.27 -18.88 4.16
C SER A 188 -12.04 -20.37 3.84
N LYS A 189 -10.93 -20.73 3.16
CA LYS A 189 -10.60 -22.14 2.92
C LYS A 189 -10.28 -22.88 4.23
N ILE A 190 -9.55 -22.26 5.14
CA ILE A 190 -9.25 -22.84 6.46
C ILE A 190 -10.55 -23.02 7.26
N MET A 191 -11.45 -22.03 7.26
CA MET A 191 -12.74 -22.11 7.95
C MET A 191 -13.59 -23.27 7.43
N LYS A 192 -13.75 -23.41 6.10
CA LYS A 192 -14.49 -24.52 5.49
C LYS A 192 -13.92 -25.89 5.87
N LEU A 193 -12.59 -26.03 5.94
CA LEU A 193 -11.96 -27.27 6.38
C LEU A 193 -12.23 -27.55 7.87
N ARG A 194 -12.19 -26.52 8.73
CA ARG A 194 -12.51 -26.66 10.17
C ARG A 194 -13.96 -27.09 10.40
N GLU A 195 -14.89 -26.55 9.62
CA GLU A 195 -16.30 -26.93 9.67
C GLU A 195 -16.55 -28.41 9.39
N VAL A 196 -15.72 -29.03 8.53
CA VAL A 196 -15.78 -30.46 8.21
C VAL A 196 -15.05 -31.30 9.27
N ILE A 197 -13.90 -30.84 9.78
CA ILE A 197 -13.13 -31.57 10.79
C ILE A 197 -13.90 -31.71 12.10
N GLY A 198 -14.60 -30.67 12.56
CA GLY A 198 -15.29 -30.67 13.85
C GLY A 198 -16.23 -31.87 14.05
N PRO A 199 -17.23 -32.07 13.16
CA PRO A 199 -18.16 -33.19 13.28
C PRO A 199 -17.50 -34.56 13.02
N ILE A 200 -16.51 -34.66 12.13
CA ILE A 200 -15.79 -35.93 11.91
C ILE A 200 -14.98 -36.31 13.16
N ASN A 201 -14.31 -35.34 13.78
CA ASN A 201 -13.51 -35.54 14.98
C ASN A 201 -14.38 -35.93 16.19
N SER A 202 -15.52 -35.28 16.38
CA SER A 202 -16.45 -35.65 17.46
C SER A 202 -17.03 -37.06 17.27
N TYR A 203 -17.37 -37.44 16.04
CA TYR A 203 -17.83 -38.80 15.74
C TYR A 203 -16.72 -39.84 15.90
N ALA A 204 -15.49 -39.54 15.48
CA ALA A 204 -14.34 -40.45 15.59
C ALA A 204 -13.94 -40.74 17.05
N GLN A 205 -14.21 -39.81 17.98
CA GLN A 205 -13.96 -39.98 19.41
C GLN A 205 -15.00 -40.86 20.10
N ASN A 206 -16.29 -40.74 19.73
CA ASN A 206 -17.35 -41.58 20.28
C ASN A 206 -18.39 -42.00 19.21
N PRO A 207 -18.09 -43.04 18.40
CA PRO A 207 -18.99 -43.49 17.35
C PRO A 207 -20.31 -44.06 17.90
N ALA A 208 -20.24 -44.79 19.03
CA ALA A 208 -21.37 -45.50 19.62
C ALA A 208 -22.40 -44.57 20.30
N GLY A 209 -21.94 -43.53 20.98
CA GLY A 209 -22.78 -42.52 21.66
C GLY A 209 -23.15 -41.31 20.80
N SER A 210 -22.76 -41.28 19.52
CA SER A 210 -23.07 -40.17 18.62
C SER A 210 -24.56 -40.11 18.26
N SER A 211 -25.14 -38.90 18.30
CA SER A 211 -26.53 -38.65 17.90
C SER A 211 -26.77 -39.02 16.42
N VAL A 212 -28.00 -39.42 16.08
CA VAL A 212 -28.40 -39.79 14.70
C VAL A 212 -28.12 -38.65 13.72
N ARG A 213 -28.38 -37.41 14.12
CA ARG A 213 -28.10 -36.20 13.33
C ARG A 213 -26.61 -36.02 13.03
N LEU A 214 -25.74 -36.25 14.02
CA LEU A 214 -24.30 -36.18 13.83
C LEU A 214 -23.82 -37.28 12.89
N ARG A 215 -24.32 -38.51 13.06
CA ARG A 215 -24.01 -39.65 12.17
C ARG A 215 -24.40 -39.36 10.72
N HIS A 216 -25.61 -38.86 10.47
CA HIS A 216 -26.05 -38.48 9.12
C HIS A 216 -25.18 -37.37 8.53
N ARG A 217 -24.83 -36.35 9.32
CA ARG A 217 -23.95 -35.27 8.88
C ARG A 217 -22.56 -35.80 8.49
N VAL A 218 -21.97 -36.66 9.31
CA VAL A 218 -20.65 -37.27 9.03
C VAL A 218 -20.73 -38.17 7.80
N ASN A 219 -21.77 -38.99 7.67
CA ASN A 219 -21.97 -39.85 6.50
C ASN A 219 -22.10 -39.04 5.21
N ASN A 220 -22.81 -37.91 5.22
CA ASN A 220 -22.90 -37.02 4.06
C ASN A 220 -21.54 -36.39 3.71
N MET A 221 -20.76 -35.99 4.72
CA MET A 221 -19.40 -35.46 4.49
C MET A 221 -18.43 -36.54 4.01
N ALA A 222 -18.57 -37.78 4.49
CA ALA A 222 -17.78 -38.93 4.05
C ALA A 222 -18.09 -39.29 2.59
N LYS A 223 -19.38 -39.29 2.20
CA LYS A 223 -19.81 -39.45 0.81
C LYS A 223 -19.27 -38.36 -0.12
N ALA A 224 -19.23 -37.10 0.34
CA ALA A 224 -18.64 -36.00 -0.42
C ALA A 224 -17.12 -36.14 -0.62
N HIS A 225 -16.48 -37.03 0.13
CA HIS A 225 -15.07 -37.43 0.01
C HIS A 225 -14.91 -38.87 -0.51
N ASP A 226 -15.93 -39.41 -1.18
CA ASP A 226 -15.95 -40.72 -1.83
C ASP A 226 -15.69 -41.91 -0.89
N LEU A 227 -16.04 -41.78 0.39
CA LEU A 227 -15.96 -42.89 1.35
C LEU A 227 -17.28 -43.67 1.42
N ASN A 228 -17.18 -44.99 1.29
CA ASN A 228 -18.32 -45.90 1.44
C ASN A 228 -18.54 -46.29 2.92
N ILE A 229 -19.77 -46.16 3.39
CA ILE A 229 -20.16 -46.44 4.78
C ILE A 229 -20.17 -47.94 5.07
N ASN A 230 -20.45 -48.76 4.04
CA ASN A 230 -20.59 -50.20 4.17
C ASN A 230 -19.24 -50.93 4.14
N GLU A 231 -18.13 -50.21 3.93
CA GLU A 231 -16.79 -50.80 3.97
C GLU A 231 -16.39 -51.17 5.40
N PRO A 232 -15.80 -52.37 5.62
CA PRO A 232 -15.33 -52.78 6.95
C PRO A 232 -14.23 -51.85 7.48
N ALA A 233 -13.48 -51.19 6.59
CA ALA A 233 -12.44 -50.22 6.93
C ALA A 233 -12.94 -48.77 7.09
N TYR A 234 -14.25 -48.52 7.10
CA TYR A 234 -14.83 -47.17 7.12
C TYR A 234 -14.27 -46.28 8.25
N GLN A 235 -14.16 -46.79 9.47
CA GLN A 235 -13.63 -46.05 10.62
C GLN A 235 -12.17 -45.64 10.44
N GLN A 236 -11.35 -46.53 9.88
CA GLN A 236 -9.94 -46.26 9.59
C GLN A 236 -9.81 -45.25 8.46
N ASN A 237 -10.57 -45.41 7.38
CA ASN A 237 -10.62 -44.48 6.26
C ASN A 237 -11.07 -43.08 6.72
N LEU A 238 -12.05 -42.99 7.63
CA LEU A 238 -12.50 -41.75 8.22
C LEU A 238 -11.41 -41.05 9.05
N ARG A 239 -10.59 -41.81 9.80
CA ARG A 239 -9.42 -41.28 10.51
C ARG A 239 -8.36 -40.76 9.54
N THR A 240 -8.07 -41.49 8.47
CA THR A 240 -7.12 -41.01 7.45
C THR A 240 -7.61 -39.74 6.76
N LEU A 241 -8.90 -39.63 6.46
CA LEU A 241 -9.52 -38.41 5.94
C LEU A 241 -9.34 -37.24 6.92
N LEU A 242 -9.60 -37.47 8.21
CA LEU A 242 -9.43 -36.47 9.25
C LEU A 242 -7.98 -35.96 9.32
N GLU A 243 -6.99 -36.86 9.27
CA GLU A 243 -5.58 -36.47 9.25
C GLU A 243 -5.21 -35.72 7.97
N ASN A 244 -5.70 -36.16 6.81
CA ASN A 244 -5.54 -35.43 5.54
C ASN A 244 -6.11 -34.01 5.61
N LEU A 245 -7.28 -33.82 6.24
CA LEU A 245 -7.89 -32.51 6.43
C LEU A 245 -7.07 -31.63 7.39
N LYS A 246 -6.56 -32.19 8.49
CA LYS A 246 -5.64 -31.49 9.41
C LYS A 246 -4.35 -31.07 8.70
N GLN A 247 -3.76 -31.96 7.90
CA GLN A 247 -2.56 -31.67 7.13
C GLN A 247 -2.81 -30.55 6.10
N LYS A 248 -3.97 -30.54 5.43
CA LYS A 248 -4.40 -29.46 4.52
C LYS A 248 -4.52 -28.12 5.26
N ILE A 249 -5.10 -28.09 6.47
CA ILE A 249 -5.14 -26.87 7.29
C ILE A 249 -3.73 -26.41 7.65
N SER A 250 -2.86 -27.31 8.08
CA SER A 250 -1.47 -27.00 8.41
C SER A 250 -0.72 -26.38 7.22
N ALA A 251 -0.87 -26.97 6.03
CA ALA A 251 -0.28 -26.46 4.79
C ALA A 251 -0.83 -25.07 4.41
N LEU A 252 -2.15 -24.85 4.54
CA LEU A 252 -2.77 -23.54 4.29
C LEU A 252 -2.34 -22.49 5.32
N GLY A 253 -2.20 -22.88 6.59
CA GLY A 253 -1.66 -22.02 7.66
C GLY A 253 -0.22 -21.62 7.40
N ALA A 254 0.63 -22.57 6.99
CA ALA A 254 2.01 -22.29 6.57
C ALA A 254 2.07 -21.34 5.36
N LYS A 255 1.16 -21.52 4.39
CA LYS A 255 1.02 -20.62 3.23
C LYS A 255 0.62 -19.21 3.65
N LEU A 256 -0.36 -19.08 4.54
CA LEU A 256 -0.82 -17.80 5.10
C LEU A 256 0.33 -17.08 5.82
N ARG A 257 1.07 -17.78 6.70
CA ARG A 257 2.24 -17.23 7.41
C ARG A 257 3.32 -16.74 6.44
N ARG A 258 3.65 -17.54 5.42
CA ARG A 258 4.64 -17.18 4.40
C ARG A 258 4.23 -15.93 3.61
N TYR A 259 2.95 -15.82 3.25
CA TYR A 259 2.46 -14.66 2.49
C TYR A 259 2.43 -13.41 3.37
N ASN A 260 1.99 -13.52 4.63
CA ASN A 260 2.08 -12.43 5.60
C ASN A 260 3.53 -11.96 5.78
N LYS A 261 4.49 -12.89 5.92
CA LYS A 261 5.92 -12.56 6.02
C LYS A 261 6.43 -11.84 4.77
N ARG A 262 6.03 -12.29 3.58
CA ARG A 262 6.38 -11.62 2.30
C ARG A 262 5.83 -10.20 2.24
N VAL A 263 4.57 -9.99 2.61
CA VAL A 263 3.95 -8.66 2.62
C VAL A 263 4.62 -7.75 3.66
N LYS A 264 4.92 -8.26 4.87
CA LYS A 264 5.66 -7.51 5.90
C LYS A 264 7.03 -7.09 5.38
N ARG A 265 7.81 -8.00 4.80
CA ARG A 265 9.13 -7.69 4.20
C ARG A 265 9.03 -6.67 3.07
N TYR A 266 8.05 -6.82 2.18
CA TYR A 266 7.85 -5.88 1.08
C TYR A 266 7.56 -4.47 1.61
N LYS A 267 6.67 -4.34 2.61
CA LYS A 267 6.38 -3.07 3.26
C LYS A 267 7.61 -2.49 3.94
N GLN A 268 8.33 -3.29 4.72
CA GLN A 268 9.58 -2.90 5.39
C GLN A 268 10.65 -2.41 4.41
N ASN A 269 10.89 -3.15 3.32
CA ASN A 269 11.85 -2.75 2.30
C ASN A 269 11.44 -1.46 1.59
N ARG A 270 10.15 -1.30 1.30
CA ARG A 270 9.61 -0.08 0.71
C ARG A 270 9.76 1.12 1.65
N ASP A 271 9.43 0.94 2.93
CA ASP A 271 9.57 1.97 3.95
C ASP A 271 11.05 2.34 4.13
N PHE A 272 11.97 1.36 4.12
CA PHE A 272 13.40 1.62 4.19
C PHE A 272 13.91 2.41 2.97
N GLN A 273 13.47 2.09 1.75
CA GLN A 273 13.90 2.79 0.54
C GLN A 273 13.34 4.22 0.45
N LEU A 274 12.09 4.44 0.86
CA LEU A 274 11.42 5.75 0.73
C LEU A 274 11.61 6.65 1.96
N ASN A 275 11.61 6.08 3.17
CA ASN A 275 11.67 6.82 4.43
C ASN A 275 12.27 5.97 5.56
N GLN A 276 13.61 5.95 5.63
CA GLN A 276 14.36 5.21 6.65
C GLN A 276 13.97 5.59 8.08
N LYS A 277 13.68 6.87 8.35
CA LYS A 277 13.26 7.35 9.68
C LYS A 277 11.97 6.69 10.13
N LEU A 278 10.98 6.57 9.24
CA LEU A 278 9.74 5.86 9.53
C LEU A 278 9.97 4.36 9.75
N PHE A 279 10.85 3.74 8.97
CA PHE A 279 11.21 2.33 9.16
C PHE A 279 11.80 2.07 10.56
N TYR A 280 12.81 2.83 10.97
CA TYR A 280 13.44 2.67 12.29
C TYR A 280 12.48 3.02 13.43
N ARG A 281 11.63 4.05 13.26
CA ARG A 281 10.57 4.35 14.23
C ARG A 281 9.62 3.17 14.40
N ASN A 282 9.13 2.59 13.30
CA ASN A 282 8.23 1.43 13.35
C ASN A 282 8.92 0.20 13.97
N LEU A 283 10.23 0.03 13.76
CA LEU A 283 11.01 -1.04 14.37
C LEU A 283 11.17 -0.84 15.88
N ALA A 284 11.39 0.41 16.32
CA ALA A 284 11.45 0.77 17.73
C ALA A 284 10.10 0.58 18.43
N THR A 285 8.99 0.95 17.79
CA THR A 285 7.64 0.74 18.33
C THR A 285 7.26 -0.75 18.42
N ASP A 286 7.65 -1.58 17.42
CA ASP A 286 7.48 -3.04 17.50
C ASP A 286 8.29 -3.65 18.67
N SER A 287 9.39 -2.99 19.10
CA SER A 287 10.28 -3.43 20.18
C SER A 287 9.90 -2.88 21.57
N GLN A 288 9.04 -1.86 21.63
CA GLN A 288 8.60 -1.23 22.89
C GLN A 288 7.61 -2.09 23.71
N GLN A 289 7.24 -3.29 23.26
CA GLN A 289 6.47 -4.22 24.09
C GLN A 289 7.28 -4.81 25.26
N GLN A 290 8.59 -4.56 25.34
CA GLN A 290 9.45 -4.94 26.46
C GLN A 290 10.54 -3.89 26.74
N GLN A 291 10.19 -2.60 26.79
CA GLN A 291 11.02 -1.71 27.61
C GLN A 291 10.62 -1.96 29.06
N GLU A 292 11.23 -2.99 29.67
CA GLU A 292 11.39 -3.01 31.12
C GLU A 292 11.91 -1.62 31.51
N LYS A 293 11.20 -0.96 32.43
CA LYS A 293 11.65 0.33 32.93
C LYS A 293 13.13 0.17 33.33
N PRO A 294 14.01 1.10 32.95
CA PRO A 294 15.38 1.03 33.42
C PRO A 294 15.35 0.87 34.95
N PRO A 295 16.16 -0.04 35.52
CA PRO A 295 16.15 -0.28 36.95
C PRO A 295 16.37 1.03 37.70
N GLU A 296 15.65 1.19 38.80
CA GLU A 296 15.66 2.41 39.59
C GLU A 296 17.10 2.76 40.02
N LYS A 297 17.43 4.07 40.00
CA LYS A 297 18.78 4.56 40.29
C LYS A 297 19.32 4.02 41.61
N ALA A 298 18.46 3.87 42.62
CA ALA A 298 18.82 3.31 43.91
C ALA A 298 19.33 1.86 43.80
N HIS A 299 18.60 0.98 43.12
CA HIS A 299 19.02 -0.40 42.88
C HIS A 299 20.30 -0.50 42.05
N MET A 300 20.49 0.42 41.10
CA MET A 300 21.71 0.45 40.31
C MET A 300 22.92 0.88 41.16
N MET A 301 22.74 1.88 42.02
CA MET A 301 23.78 2.31 42.97
C MET A 301 24.07 1.24 44.00
N GLU A 302 23.07 0.56 44.52
CA GLU A 302 23.21 -0.55 45.48
C GLU A 302 24.04 -1.68 44.85
N TYR A 303 23.68 -2.13 43.65
CA TYR A 303 24.42 -3.18 42.92
C TYR A 303 25.90 -2.82 42.68
N TRP A 304 26.17 -1.61 42.16
CA TRP A 304 27.55 -1.19 41.90
C TRP A 304 28.32 -0.91 43.19
N SER A 305 27.64 -0.40 44.21
CA SER A 305 28.25 -0.22 45.53
C SER A 305 28.61 -1.56 46.14
N GLU A 306 27.78 -2.60 46.07
CA GLU A 306 28.11 -3.92 46.62
C GLU A 306 29.38 -4.51 45.98
N ILE A 307 29.55 -4.36 44.67
CA ILE A 307 30.74 -4.85 43.95
C ILE A 307 32.01 -4.04 44.30
N TRP A 308 31.90 -2.72 44.48
CA TRP A 308 33.06 -1.83 44.63
C TRP A 308 33.36 -1.39 46.07
N SER A 309 32.38 -1.48 46.98
CA SER A 309 32.52 -1.08 48.38
C SER A 309 32.96 -2.23 49.29
N GLN A 310 32.86 -3.48 48.82
CA GLN A 310 33.44 -4.61 49.53
C GLN A 310 34.95 -4.54 49.34
N GLU A 311 35.65 -4.02 50.35
CA GLU A 311 37.08 -4.22 50.49
C GLU A 311 37.34 -5.71 50.75
N GLU A 312 37.39 -6.51 49.67
CA GLU A 312 37.93 -7.86 49.77
C GLU A 312 39.44 -7.72 50.04
N ASN A 313 39.84 -8.08 51.26
CA ASN A 313 41.26 -8.25 51.56
C ASN A 313 41.82 -9.34 50.64
N HIS A 314 42.70 -8.96 49.71
CA HIS A 314 43.40 -9.93 48.88
C HIS A 314 44.03 -11.03 49.75
N ASN A 315 43.95 -12.27 49.29
CA ASN A 315 44.52 -13.40 50.01
C ASN A 315 46.06 -13.28 50.06
N LYS A 316 46.57 -12.70 51.16
CA LYS A 316 48.00 -12.48 51.40
C LYS A 316 48.81 -13.77 51.52
N ASP A 317 48.14 -14.91 51.74
CA ASP A 317 48.74 -16.23 51.89
C ASP A 317 48.69 -17.08 50.61
N ALA A 318 48.28 -16.51 49.48
CA ALA A 318 48.24 -17.26 48.23
C ALA A 318 49.64 -17.76 47.83
N TYR A 319 49.75 -19.03 47.43
CA TYR A 319 51.05 -19.67 47.15
C TYR A 319 51.88 -18.92 46.10
N TRP A 320 51.23 -18.24 45.15
CA TRP A 320 51.91 -17.52 44.08
C TRP A 320 52.62 -16.25 44.60
N LEU A 321 52.12 -15.60 45.65
CA LEU A 321 52.81 -14.49 46.31
C LEU A 321 54.14 -14.96 46.92
N ARG A 322 54.13 -16.13 47.58
CA ARG A 322 55.35 -16.73 48.15
C ARG A 322 56.35 -17.12 47.06
N ASN A 323 55.87 -17.62 45.92
CA ASN A 323 56.74 -17.92 44.78
C ASN A 323 57.36 -16.66 44.18
N GLU A 324 56.60 -15.56 44.06
CA GLU A 324 57.13 -14.28 43.58
C GLU A 324 58.11 -13.65 44.57
N GLU A 325 57.83 -13.71 45.89
CA GLU A 325 58.78 -13.30 46.92
C GLU A 325 60.09 -14.08 46.79
N GLN A 326 60.05 -15.41 46.66
CA GLN A 326 61.24 -16.22 46.43
C GLN A 326 61.98 -15.86 45.14
N ARG A 327 61.27 -15.60 44.04
CA ARG A 327 61.88 -15.16 42.78
C ARG A 327 62.59 -13.81 42.92
N ASN A 328 62.05 -12.92 43.74
CA ASN A 328 62.52 -11.55 43.88
C ASN A 328 63.43 -11.30 45.10
N GLN A 329 63.72 -12.33 45.92
CA GLN A 329 64.61 -12.25 47.08
C GLN A 329 66.02 -11.68 46.77
N GLY A 330 66.48 -11.78 45.52
CA GLY A 330 67.76 -11.24 45.08
C GLY A 330 67.72 -9.84 44.45
N ILE A 331 66.54 -9.21 44.37
CA ILE A 331 66.35 -7.90 43.75
C ILE A 331 66.24 -6.85 44.87
N PRO A 332 67.04 -5.77 44.86
CA PRO A 332 66.92 -4.71 45.86
C PRO A 332 65.55 -4.02 45.74
N GLU A 333 64.94 -3.73 46.88
CA GLU A 333 63.64 -3.04 46.92
C GLU A 333 63.77 -1.65 46.30
N MET A 334 62.80 -1.29 45.44
CA MET A 334 62.80 0.00 44.76
C MET A 334 62.67 1.13 45.79
N GLU A 335 63.47 2.19 45.63
CA GLU A 335 63.39 3.36 46.51
C GLU A 335 61.98 3.95 46.51
N ARG A 336 61.49 4.28 47.71
CA ARG A 336 60.13 4.77 47.91
C ARG A 336 59.98 6.15 47.30
N ILE A 337 59.28 6.23 46.17
CA ILE A 337 58.91 7.50 45.54
C ILE A 337 57.76 8.11 46.36
N ILE A 338 58.06 9.19 47.08
CA ILE A 338 57.03 10.01 47.73
C ILE A 338 56.55 11.00 46.67
N VAL A 339 55.34 10.79 46.15
CA VAL A 339 54.70 11.76 45.25
C VAL A 339 54.20 12.93 46.09
N THR A 340 54.92 14.06 46.05
CA THR A 340 54.47 15.33 46.64
C THR A 340 53.58 16.07 45.65
N ALA A 341 52.58 16.79 46.15
CA ALA A 341 51.50 17.41 45.38
C ALA A 341 51.92 18.59 44.47
N GLU A 342 53.22 18.80 44.24
CA GLU A 342 53.74 19.86 43.37
C GLU A 342 53.99 19.39 41.91
N LEU A 343 53.62 18.15 41.59
CA LEU A 343 53.61 17.62 40.22
C LEU A 343 52.18 17.26 39.78
N VAL A 344 51.28 18.26 39.78
CA VAL A 344 50.08 18.32 38.92
C VAL A 344 49.90 19.75 38.42
#